data_AF-A0A0J8YUY4-F1
#
_entry.id   AF-A0A0J8YUY4-F1
#
_cell.length_a   1.000
_cell.length_b   1.000
_cell.length_c   1.000
_cell.angle_alpha   90.00
_cell.angle_beta   90.00
_cell.angle_gamma   90.00
#
_symmetry.space_group_name_H-M   'P 1'
#
loop_
_entity.id
_entity.type
_entity.pdbx_description
1 polymer ?
#
loop_
_entity_poly.entity_id
_entity_poly.type
_entity_poly.pdbx_seq_one_letter_code
_entity_poly.pdbx_strand_id
1 'polypeptide(L)'
;MPSSLHPPHQQHSATPSTTTLHRGLGGRHIQMIALGGAIGTGLFMGAGQSIHMAGSSILLIYLIVGFFSFMVMRAMGEVLLSKQGYLSFADFVRDYLGPQASFFLGWSYWLSWIVTCIADVVVCGGYVQYWFPDLPAWGPALTTLLFL
;
A
#
# COMPACT_ATOMS: atom_id res chain seq x y z
N MET A 1 -12.93 27.35 -62.63
CA MET A 1 -12.12 28.26 -61.78
C MET A 1 -13.01 29.38 -61.27
N PRO A 2 -12.81 29.96 -60.06
CA PRO A 2 -11.80 29.65 -59.04
C PRO A 2 -12.31 29.69 -57.55
N SER A 3 -11.37 29.39 -56.63
CA SER A 3 -11.18 29.91 -55.25
C SER A 3 -12.22 29.55 -54.16
N SER A 4 -11.89 29.15 -52.93
CA SER A 4 -10.64 29.29 -52.16
C SER A 4 -10.70 28.51 -50.83
N LEU A 5 -9.54 27.97 -50.43
CA LEU A 5 -8.98 27.82 -49.08
C LEU A 5 -9.92 27.86 -47.84
N HIS A 6 -9.95 26.74 -47.10
CA HIS A 6 -9.57 26.73 -45.67
C HIS A 6 -9.24 25.31 -45.19
N PRO A 7 -8.09 25.05 -44.53
CA PRO A 7 -7.82 23.78 -43.87
C PRO A 7 -8.33 23.84 -42.41
N PRO A 8 -9.16 22.90 -41.92
CA PRO A 8 -9.30 22.74 -40.49
C PRO A 8 -8.22 21.77 -40.00
N HIS A 9 -7.24 22.36 -39.33
CA HIS A 9 -6.56 21.82 -38.16
C HIS A 9 -6.08 20.36 -38.23
N GLN A 10 -4.76 20.20 -38.33
CA GLN A 10 -4.05 19.07 -37.73
C GLN A 10 -4.47 18.99 -36.25
N GLN A 11 -5.52 18.22 -35.95
CA GLN A 11 -5.70 17.67 -34.62
C GLN A 11 -4.54 16.69 -34.48
N HIS A 12 -3.50 17.10 -33.75
CA HIS A 12 -2.61 16.17 -33.10
C HIS A 12 -3.50 15.17 -32.38
N SER A 13 -3.70 13.99 -32.98
CA SER A 13 -4.17 12.81 -32.30
C SER A 13 -3.08 12.43 -31.30
N ALA A 14 -3.06 13.12 -30.17
CA ALA A 14 -2.53 12.58 -28.94
C ALA A 14 -3.35 11.32 -28.68
N THR A 15 -2.90 10.23 -29.29
CA THR A 15 -3.40 8.90 -29.02
C THR A 15 -3.15 8.72 -27.53
N PRO A 16 -4.19 8.65 -26.68
CA PRO A 16 -3.93 8.23 -25.32
C PRO A 16 -3.40 6.82 -25.50
N SER A 17 -2.12 6.62 -25.20
CA SER A 17 -1.54 5.30 -25.10
C SER A 17 -2.28 4.62 -23.95
N THR A 18 -3.44 4.04 -24.24
CA THR A 18 -4.14 3.15 -23.34
C THR A 18 -3.24 1.94 -23.23
N THR A 19 -2.29 1.99 -22.29
CA THR A 19 -1.50 0.86 -21.86
C THR A 19 -2.49 -0.17 -21.33
N THR A 20 -2.95 -1.05 -22.20
CA THR A 20 -3.89 -2.11 -21.87
C THR A 20 -3.12 -3.13 -21.03
N LEU A 21 -3.22 -2.98 -19.71
CA LEU A 21 -2.63 -3.92 -18.77
C LEU A 21 -3.21 -5.31 -19.02
N HIS A 22 -2.33 -6.27 -19.31
CA HIS A 22 -2.73 -7.65 -19.55
C HIS A 22 -3.25 -8.24 -18.24
N ARG A 23 -4.52 -8.65 -18.20
CA ARG A 23 -5.18 -9.15 -16.99
C ARG A 23 -4.72 -10.59 -16.70
N GLY A 24 -3.50 -10.73 -16.18
CA GLY A 24 -2.81 -12.01 -15.98
C GLY A 24 -2.77 -12.51 -14.53
N LEU A 25 -3.21 -11.71 -13.56
CA LEU A 25 -3.25 -12.15 -12.16
C LEU A 25 -4.50 -12.98 -11.90
N GLY A 26 -4.30 -14.30 -11.76
CA GLY A 26 -5.33 -15.20 -11.26
C GLY A 26 -5.65 -14.96 -9.78
N GLY A 27 -6.78 -15.48 -9.30
CA GLY A 27 -7.23 -15.29 -7.91
C GLY A 27 -6.19 -15.72 -6.86
N ARG A 28 -5.43 -16.78 -7.14
CA ARG A 28 -4.34 -17.25 -6.26
C ARG A 28 -3.20 -16.24 -6.12
N HIS A 29 -2.82 -15.56 -7.21
CA HIS A 29 -1.76 -14.55 -7.15
C HIS A 29 -2.21 -13.33 -6.32
N ILE A 30 -3.45 -12.91 -6.49
CA ILE A 30 -4.04 -11.80 -5.72
C ILE A 30 -4.08 -12.13 -4.23
N GLN A 31 -4.46 -13.37 -3.87
CA GLN A 31 -4.44 -13.82 -2.49
C GLN A 31 -3.02 -13.87 -1.90
N MET A 32 -2.02 -14.33 -2.67
CA MET A 32 -0.63 -14.33 -2.21
C MET A 32 -0.09 -12.91 -1.99
N ILE A 33 -0.46 -11.95 -2.85
CA ILE A 33 -0.12 -10.53 -2.66
C ILE A 33 -0.78 -9.99 -1.39
N ALA A 34 -2.07 -10.29 -1.19
CA ALA A 34 -2.79 -9.86 0.01
C ALA A 34 -2.20 -10.45 1.30
N LEU A 35 -1.86 -11.74 1.30
CA LEU A 35 -1.22 -12.41 2.44
C LEU A 35 0.18 -11.87 2.70
N GLY A 36 0.97 -11.64 1.64
CA GLY A 36 2.31 -11.06 1.76
C GLY A 36 2.29 -9.64 2.32
N GLY A 37 1.31 -8.83 1.94
CA GLY A 37 1.12 -7.49 2.53
C GLY A 37 0.58 -7.51 3.96
N ALA A 38 -0.25 -8.49 4.32
CA ALA A 38 -0.83 -8.60 5.66
C ALA A 38 0.14 -9.19 6.70
N ILE A 39 1.01 -10.13 6.30
CA ILE A 39 2.00 -10.75 7.17
C ILE A 39 3.31 -9.98 7.06
N GLY A 40 3.42 -8.91 7.85
CA GLY A 40 4.58 -8.02 7.86
C GLY A 40 5.45 -8.10 9.13
N THR A 41 6.48 -7.27 9.15
CA THR A 41 7.41 -7.06 10.28
C THR A 41 6.70 -6.69 11.57
N GLY A 42 5.58 -5.96 11.49
CA GLY A 42 4.74 -5.59 12.63
C GLY A 42 4.13 -6.78 13.38
N LEU A 43 3.82 -7.89 12.70
CA LEU A 43 3.34 -9.10 13.38
C LEU A 43 4.48 -9.79 14.12
N PHE A 44 5.69 -9.78 13.60
CA PHE A 44 6.83 -10.49 14.21
C PHE A 44 7.47 -9.71 15.36
N MET A 45 7.84 -8.45 15.14
CA MET A 45 8.43 -7.61 16.20
C MET A 45 7.34 -7.09 17.16
N GLY A 46 6.20 -6.66 16.62
CA GLY A 46 5.11 -6.08 17.41
C GLY A 46 4.34 -7.09 18.26
N ALA A 47 4.17 -8.34 17.81
CA ALA A 47 3.48 -9.34 18.63
C ALA A 47 4.27 -9.69 19.90
N GLY A 48 5.62 -9.79 19.83
CA GLY A 48 6.44 -10.06 21.02
C GLY A 48 6.24 -9.02 22.11
N GLN A 49 6.30 -7.73 21.74
CA GLN A 49 6.05 -6.63 22.67
C GLN A 49 4.59 -6.62 23.15
N SER A 50 3.63 -6.86 22.26
CA SER A 50 2.21 -6.86 22.60
C SER A 50 1.82 -8.01 23.53
N ILE A 51 2.43 -9.20 23.36
CA ILE A 51 2.27 -10.35 24.24
C ILE A 51 2.86 -10.05 25.62
N HIS A 52 4.05 -9.43 25.69
CA HIS A 52 4.65 -9.05 26.97
C HIS A 52 3.77 -8.05 27.75
N MET A 53 3.11 -7.11 27.05
CA MET A 53 2.24 -6.11 27.67
C MET A 53 0.84 -6.66 28.03
N ALA A 54 0.21 -7.44 27.15
CA ALA A 54 -1.17 -7.88 27.31
C ALA A 54 -1.33 -9.28 27.94
N GLY A 55 -0.26 -10.07 28.00
CA GLY A 55 -0.29 -11.45 28.49
C GLY A 55 -1.22 -12.34 27.67
N SER A 56 -1.96 -13.23 28.34
CA SER A 56 -2.89 -14.18 27.69
C SER A 56 -4.09 -13.50 27.00
N SER A 57 -4.39 -12.24 27.33
CA SER A 57 -5.51 -11.49 26.77
C SER A 57 -5.28 -11.00 25.34
N ILE A 58 -4.05 -11.12 24.81
CA ILE A 58 -3.68 -10.67 23.46
C ILE A 58 -4.54 -11.31 22.36
N LEU A 59 -4.98 -12.56 22.54
CA LEU A 59 -5.88 -13.24 21.61
C LEU A 59 -7.23 -12.53 21.49
N LEU A 60 -7.80 -12.08 22.61
CA LEU A 60 -9.07 -11.34 22.62
C LEU A 60 -8.92 -10.00 21.93
N ILE A 61 -7.81 -9.30 22.18
CA ILE A 61 -7.52 -8.00 21.55
C ILE A 61 -7.39 -8.17 20.03
N TYR A 62 -6.61 -9.15 19.56
CA TYR A 62 -6.49 -9.41 18.12
C TYR A 62 -7.80 -9.86 17.48
N LEU A 63 -8.65 -10.60 18.18
CA LEU A 63 -9.96 -11.00 17.68
C LEU A 63 -10.88 -9.78 17.51
N ILE A 64 -10.95 -8.90 18.50
CA ILE A 64 -11.78 -7.69 18.45
C ILE A 64 -11.27 -6.74 17.36
N VAL A 65 -9.97 -6.42 17.36
CA VAL A 65 -9.35 -5.54 16.35
C VAL A 65 -9.48 -6.14 14.95
N GLY A 66 -9.26 -7.45 14.81
CA GLY A 66 -9.43 -8.18 13.56
C GLY A 66 -10.86 -8.17 13.05
N PHE A 67 -11.86 -8.29 13.94
CA PHE A 67 -13.27 -8.19 13.58
C PHE A 67 -13.62 -6.83 12.99
N PHE A 68 -13.23 -5.73 13.65
CA PHE A 68 -13.48 -4.39 13.11
C PHE A 68 -12.70 -4.13 11.82
N SER A 69 -11.43 -4.57 11.75
CA SER A 69 -10.61 -4.43 10.55
C SER A 69 -11.20 -5.20 9.36
N PHE A 70 -11.74 -6.40 9.60
CA PHE A 70 -12.46 -7.19 8.60
C PHE A 70 -13.68 -6.45 8.07
N MET A 71 -14.50 -5.85 8.94
CA MET A 71 -15.67 -5.08 8.49
C MET A 71 -15.26 -3.88 7.62
N VAL A 72 -14.21 -3.14 8.00
CA VAL A 72 -13.69 -2.02 7.21
C VAL A 72 -13.21 -2.50 5.83
N MET A 73 -12.43 -3.58 5.78
CA MET A 73 -11.93 -4.13 4.51
C MET A 73 -13.07 -4.62 3.61
N ARG A 74 -14.13 -5.21 4.20
CA ARG A 74 -15.33 -5.62 3.47
C ARG A 74 -16.06 -4.41 2.89
N ALA A 75 -16.29 -3.37 3.69
CA ALA A 75 -16.94 -2.16 3.21
C ALA A 75 -16.15 -1.51 2.07
N MET A 76 -14.83 -1.44 2.20
CA MET A 76 -13.93 -0.93 1.16
C MET A 76 -13.99 -1.77 -0.12
N GLY A 77 -14.05 -3.10 -0.01
CA GLY A 77 -14.22 -3.99 -1.14
C GLY A 77 -15.51 -3.76 -1.94
N GLU A 78 -16.62 -3.45 -1.25
CA GLU A 78 -17.88 -3.07 -1.92
C GLU A 78 -17.77 -1.75 -2.67
N VAL A 79 -17.15 -0.74 -2.06
CA VAL A 79 -16.97 0.57 -2.70
C VAL A 79 -16.13 0.43 -3.96
N LEU A 80 -15.06 -0.37 -3.93
CA LEU A 80 -14.23 -0.63 -5.10
C LEU A 80 -14.98 -1.38 -6.21
N LEU A 81 -15.97 -2.21 -5.89
CA LEU A 81 -16.81 -2.92 -6.86
C LEU A 81 -17.99 -2.08 -7.37
N SER A 82 -18.37 -1.02 -6.66
CA SER A 82 -19.57 -0.21 -6.96
C SER A 82 -19.46 0.60 -8.27
N LYS A 83 -18.25 1.01 -8.66
CA LYS A 83 -18.01 1.85 -9.85
C LYS A 83 -16.70 1.45 -10.53
N GLN A 84 -16.75 1.13 -11.83
CA GLN A 84 -15.54 0.96 -12.62
C GLN A 84 -14.89 2.34 -12.85
N GLY A 85 -13.73 2.57 -12.25
CA GLY A 85 -12.97 3.81 -12.41
C GLY A 85 -12.03 4.13 -11.24
N TYR A 86 -12.22 3.51 -10.08
CA TYR A 86 -11.30 3.65 -8.95
C TYR A 86 -10.08 2.76 -9.17
N LEU A 87 -8.91 3.38 -9.31
CA LEU A 87 -7.62 2.68 -9.37
C LEU A 87 -6.91 2.70 -8.01
N SER A 88 -7.22 3.70 -7.17
CA SER A 88 -6.65 3.89 -5.84
C SER A 88 -7.73 4.20 -4.80
N PHE A 89 -7.43 3.91 -3.53
CA PHE A 89 -8.24 4.32 -2.38
C PHE A 89 -8.46 5.84 -2.34
N ALA A 90 -7.46 6.61 -2.77
CA ALA A 90 -7.56 8.07 -2.85
C ALA A 90 -8.59 8.57 -3.87
N ASP A 91 -8.91 7.78 -4.90
CA ASP A 91 -9.83 8.17 -5.96
C ASP A 91 -11.28 8.17 -5.46
N PHE A 92 -11.69 7.16 -4.69
CA PHE A 92 -13.03 7.18 -4.13
C PHE A 92 -13.13 8.14 -2.95
N VAL A 93 -12.08 8.34 -2.15
CA VAL A 93 -12.10 9.40 -1.13
C VAL A 93 -12.27 10.77 -1.79
N ARG A 94 -11.68 10.99 -2.97
CA ARG A 94 -11.90 12.21 -3.74
C ARG A 94 -13.35 12.37 -4.17
N ASP A 95 -13.99 11.30 -4.63
CA ASP A 95 -15.38 11.31 -5.06
C ASP A 95 -16.37 11.53 -3.89
N TYR A 96 -16.12 10.94 -2.71
CA TYR A 96 -17.05 10.99 -1.57
C TYR A 96 -16.77 12.13 -0.58
N LEU A 97 -15.51 12.41 -0.26
CA LEU A 97 -15.10 13.42 0.75
C LEU A 97 -14.51 14.69 0.11
N GLY A 98 -14.27 14.67 -1.19
CA GLY A 98 -13.81 15.82 -1.96
C GLY A 98 -12.28 15.89 -2.16
N PRO A 99 -11.82 16.86 -2.97
CA PRO A 99 -10.41 16.95 -3.40
C PRO A 99 -9.42 17.21 -2.27
N GLN A 100 -9.80 18.02 -1.27
CA GLN A 100 -8.91 18.33 -0.15
C GLN A 100 -8.65 17.11 0.73
N ALA A 101 -9.70 16.34 1.05
CA ALA A 101 -9.58 15.11 1.84
C ALA A 101 -8.69 14.07 1.13
N SER A 102 -8.86 13.90 -0.18
CA SER A 102 -8.00 13.01 -0.98
C SER A 102 -6.54 13.46 -1.01
N PHE A 103 -6.26 14.77 -1.06
CA PHE A 103 -4.90 15.30 -0.97
C PHE A 103 -4.25 14.99 0.38
N PHE A 104 -4.93 15.26 1.49
CA PHE A 104 -4.43 14.92 2.84
C PHE A 104 -4.19 13.43 3.01
N LEU A 105 -5.10 12.62 2.49
CA LEU A 105 -5.00 11.16 2.53
C LEU A 105 -3.83 10.65 1.69
N GLY A 106 -3.66 11.16 0.47
CA GLY A 106 -2.54 10.80 -0.40
C GLY A 106 -1.19 11.16 0.24
N TRP A 107 -1.09 12.32 0.88
CA TRP A 107 0.10 12.73 1.62
C TRP A 107 0.35 11.84 2.85
N SER A 108 -0.70 11.55 3.63
CA SER A 108 -0.62 10.68 4.80
C SER A 108 -0.22 9.25 4.41
N TYR A 109 -0.74 8.77 3.28
CA TYR A 109 -0.38 7.47 2.71
C TYR A 109 1.09 7.44 2.33
N TRP A 110 1.59 8.45 1.63
CA TRP A 110 3.01 8.54 1.29
C TRP A 110 3.92 8.60 2.52
N LEU A 111 3.56 9.40 3.53
CA LEU A 111 4.29 9.44 4.80
C LEU A 111 4.26 8.09 5.53
N SER A 112 3.13 7.37 5.49
CA SER A 112 3.03 6.04 6.09
C SER A 112 3.99 5.04 5.45
N TRP A 113 4.24 5.14 4.14
CA TRP A 113 5.25 4.33 3.46
C TRP A 113 6.66 4.64 3.95
N ILE A 114 7.01 5.92 4.12
CA ILE A 114 8.33 6.29 4.67
C ILE A 114 8.52 5.72 6.07
N VAL A 115 7.53 5.89 6.94
CA VAL A 115 7.57 5.36 8.30
C VAL A 115 7.72 3.83 8.29
N THR A 116 7.03 3.15 7.37
CA THR A 116 7.13 1.70 7.20
C THR A 116 8.54 1.28 6.77
N CYS A 117 9.14 1.96 5.78
CA CYS A 117 10.51 1.67 5.37
C CYS A 117 11.53 1.84 6.51
N ILE A 118 11.38 2.89 7.33
CA ILE A 118 12.24 3.11 8.50
C ILE A 118 12.04 1.98 9.52
N ALA A 119 10.78 1.60 9.79
CA ALA A 119 10.46 0.52 10.71
C ALA A 119 11.08 -0.82 10.24
N ASP A 120 11.00 -1.14 8.95
CA ASP A 120 11.60 -2.36 8.39
C ASP A 120 13.13 -2.36 8.54
N VAL A 121 13.81 -1.23 8.31
CA VAL A 121 15.27 -1.14 8.53
C VAL A 121 15.64 -1.35 9.99
N VAL A 122 14.87 -0.78 10.93
CA VAL A 122 15.08 -0.98 12.38
C VAL A 122 14.87 -2.44 12.76
N VAL A 123 13.82 -3.06 12.23
CA VAL A 123 13.49 -4.47 12.48
C VAL A 123 14.60 -5.39 11.96
N CYS A 124 15.03 -5.21 10.71
CA CYS A 124 16.10 -5.98 10.10
C CYS A 124 17.42 -5.81 10.86
N GLY A 125 17.76 -4.58 11.25
CA GLY A 125 18.94 -4.30 12.08
C GLY A 125 18.91 -5.06 13.40
N GLY A 126 17.79 -4.98 14.12
CA GLY A 126 17.60 -5.70 15.38
C GLY A 126 17.68 -7.23 15.23
N TYR A 127 17.09 -7.77 14.17
CA TYR A 127 17.17 -9.22 13.90
C TYR A 127 18.60 -9.68 13.60
N VAL A 128 19.37 -8.95 12.80
CA VAL A 128 20.75 -9.36 12.50
C VAL A 128 21.62 -9.28 13.75
N GLN A 129 21.43 -8.27 14.60
CA GLN A 129 22.16 -8.16 15.86
C GLN A 129 21.81 -9.26 16.87
N TYR A 130 20.59 -9.81 16.82
CA TYR A 130 20.24 -10.97 17.65
C TYR A 130 21.12 -12.20 17.34
N TRP A 131 21.48 -12.41 16.07
CA TRP A 131 22.33 -13.54 15.64
C TRP A 131 23.83 -13.19 15.65
N PHE A 132 24.18 -11.94 15.34
CA PHE A 132 25.55 -11.43 15.29
C PHE A 132 25.68 -10.17 16.16
N PRO A 133 25.77 -10.32 17.49
CA PRO A 133 25.75 -9.20 18.43
C PRO A 133 26.96 -8.26 18.31
N ASP A 134 28.09 -8.76 17.82
CA ASP A 134 29.31 -7.97 17.61
C ASP A 134 29.25 -7.10 16.33
N LEU A 135 28.24 -7.29 15.49
CA LEU A 135 28.11 -6.54 14.24
C LEU A 135 27.44 -5.18 14.50
N PRO A 136 28.07 -4.07 14.09
CA PRO A 136 27.50 -2.76 14.32
C PRO A 136 26.25 -2.55 13.44
N ALA A 137 25.21 -1.94 14.02
CA ALA A 137 23.88 -1.81 13.41
C ALA A 137 23.86 -1.15 12.03
N TRP A 138 24.87 -0.33 11.70
CA TRP A 138 24.97 0.35 10.41
C TRP A 138 25.20 -0.61 9.24
N GLY A 139 25.87 -1.75 9.45
CA GLY A 139 26.12 -2.74 8.39
C GLY A 139 24.80 -3.36 7.88
N PRO A 140 24.01 -4.00 8.76
CA PRO A 140 22.70 -4.53 8.41
C PRO A 140 21.71 -3.47 7.92
N ALA A 141 21.77 -2.26 8.46
CA ALA A 141 20.91 -1.16 8.03
C ALA A 141 21.20 -0.74 6.57
N LEU A 142 22.48 -0.56 6.21
CA LEU A 142 22.87 -0.23 4.83
C LEU A 142 22.55 -1.35 3.85
N THR A 143 22.75 -2.61 4.23
CA THR A 143 22.38 -3.74 3.36
C THR A 143 20.87 -3.78 3.14
N THR A 144 20.08 -3.60 4.19
CA THR A 144 18.61 -3.59 4.07
C THR A 144 18.14 -2.45 3.18
N LEU A 145 18.71 -1.26 3.34
CA LEU A 145 18.37 -0.08 2.54
C LEU A 145 18.82 -0.21 1.07
N LEU A 146 19.85 -1.01 0.78
CA LEU A 146 20.29 -1.29 -0.59
C LEU A 146 19.36 -2.25 -1.35
N PHE A 147 18.71 -3.18 -0.64
CA PHE A 147 17.82 -4.19 -1.24
C PHE A 147 16.35 -3.76 -1.31
N LEU A 148 15.98 -2.67 -0.62
CA LEU A 148 14.63 -2.11 -0.55
C LEU A 148 14.41 -1.07 -1.65
#